data_AF-A0A9R0YFH5-F1
#
_entry.id   AF-A0A9R0YFH5-F1
#
_cell.length_a   1.000
_cell.length_b   1.000
_cell.length_c   1.000
_cell.angle_alpha   90.00
_cell.angle_beta   90.00
_cell.angle_gamma   90.00
#
_symmetry.space_group_name_H-M   'P 1'
#
loop_
_entity.id
_entity.type
_entity.pdbx_description
1 polymer ?
#
loop_
_entity_poly.entity_id
_entity_poly.type
_entity_poly.pdbx_seq_one_letter_code
_entity_poly.pdbx_strand_id
1 'polypeptide(L)'
;MLLTLQTSLQIVAAFMMMQNLNSRGFRAFSFTIPSTRELLQIFEIAAPVFVTMTSKVAFYALLTYSATSMGAITLAGHQVMVNILCMCTVWGEPLSQTAQSFMPEMIYGANRNLMKARMLLKSLVVIGAIAGLTVGTAGTIVPWLFPRLFTNDQMVVQQMHKVLIPYFTALFVTPSVHSLEGALLAGRDLRYLSQSMGACFCVGTFLLLLVRDKFSSLTLCWWVLVFFQWSRFGSALQRLVSPTGMLYNENFNQPEQVKVKAT
;
A
#
# COMPACT_ATOMS: atom_id res chain seq x y z
N MET A 1 1.68 11.35 22.74
CA MET A 1 2.02 12.59 22.00
C MET A 1 1.81 12.46 20.49
N LEU A 2 2.34 11.43 19.81
CA LEU A 2 2.12 11.25 18.36
C LEU A 2 0.65 10.93 18.00
N LEU A 3 0.03 9.99 18.73
CA LEU A 3 -1.38 9.62 18.53
C LEU A 3 -2.34 10.80 18.71
N THR A 4 -2.10 11.63 19.73
CA THR A 4 -2.87 12.84 20.01
C THR A 4 -2.69 13.92 18.95
N LEU A 5 -1.50 14.03 18.37
CA LEU A 5 -1.25 14.95 17.25
C LEU A 5 -1.97 14.47 15.99
N GLN A 6 -1.95 13.17 15.72
CA GLN A 6 -2.60 12.58 14.56
C GLN A 6 -4.13 12.71 14.61
N THR A 7 -4.75 12.45 15.77
CA THR A 7 -6.19 12.66 15.93
C THR A 7 -6.57 14.13 15.77
N SER A 8 -5.74 15.05 16.30
CA SER A 8 -5.95 16.50 16.13
C SER A 8 -5.90 16.91 14.65
N LEU A 9 -4.91 16.42 13.89
CA LEU A 9 -4.79 16.68 12.46
C LEU A 9 -5.97 16.10 11.66
N GLN A 10 -6.47 14.90 12.01
CA GLN A 10 -7.63 14.31 11.38
C GLN A 10 -8.90 15.13 11.61
N ILE A 11 -9.10 15.66 12.82
CA ILE A 11 -10.23 16.55 13.14
C ILE A 11 -10.14 17.83 12.30
N VAL A 12 -8.95 18.45 12.21
CA VAL A 12 -8.74 19.64 11.38
C VAL A 12 -9.02 19.35 9.91
N ALA A 13 -8.49 18.25 9.38
CA ALA A 13 -8.72 17.83 7.99
C ALA A 13 -10.21 17.57 7.70
N ALA A 14 -10.92 16.92 8.62
CA ALA A 14 -12.36 16.70 8.51
C ALA A 14 -13.11 18.04 8.49
N PHE A 15 -12.76 18.99 9.36
CA PHE A 15 -13.40 20.31 9.37
C PHE A 15 -13.14 21.08 8.08
N MET A 16 -11.89 21.09 7.58
CA MET A 16 -11.54 21.72 6.30
C MET A 16 -12.28 21.09 5.12
N MET A 17 -12.42 19.75 5.10
CA MET A 17 -13.20 19.03 4.09
C MET A 17 -14.67 19.46 4.14
N MET A 18 -15.27 19.53 5.33
CA MET A 18 -16.67 19.92 5.52
C MET A 18 -16.92 21.37 5.09
N GLN A 19 -15.98 22.28 5.42
CA GLN A 19 -16.01 23.67 4.93
C GLN A 19 -15.92 23.74 3.40
N ASN A 20 -15.03 22.95 2.78
CA ASN A 20 -14.89 22.92 1.32
C ASN A 20 -16.18 22.40 0.64
N LEU A 21 -16.77 21.34 1.19
CA LEU A 21 -18.04 20.80 0.72
C LEU A 21 -19.18 21.83 0.81
N ASN A 22 -19.29 22.56 1.93
CA ASN A 22 -20.26 23.65 2.07
C ASN A 22 -20.03 24.76 1.04
N SER A 23 -18.78 25.16 0.80
CA SER A 23 -18.45 26.18 -0.21
C SER A 23 -18.86 25.76 -1.63
N ARG A 24 -19.00 24.45 -1.88
CA ARG A 24 -19.46 23.87 -3.15
C ARG A 24 -20.97 23.58 -3.17
N GLY A 25 -21.73 24.05 -2.18
CA GLY A 25 -23.18 23.91 -2.12
C GLY A 25 -23.70 22.61 -1.50
N PHE A 26 -22.82 21.73 -0.99
CA PHE A 26 -23.25 20.55 -0.25
C PHE A 26 -23.63 20.93 1.19
N ARG A 27 -24.63 20.26 1.77
CA ARG A 27 -24.99 20.43 3.19
C ARG A 27 -24.14 19.51 4.07
N ALA A 28 -22.85 19.82 4.20
CA ALA A 28 -21.89 18.91 4.82
C ALA A 28 -22.24 18.59 6.29
N PHE A 29 -22.74 19.57 7.05
CA PHE A 29 -23.12 19.38 8.47
C PHE A 29 -24.53 18.79 8.67
N SER A 30 -25.25 18.42 7.61
CA SER A 30 -26.56 17.78 7.75
C SER A 30 -26.40 16.34 8.19
N PHE A 31 -26.95 16.00 9.36
CA PHE A 31 -26.96 14.62 9.85
C PHE A 31 -28.12 13.85 9.19
N THR A 32 -27.78 12.83 8.41
CA THR A 32 -28.74 11.94 7.75
C THR A 32 -28.37 10.49 8.04
N ILE A 33 -29.33 9.68 8.46
CA ILE A 33 -29.13 8.24 8.65
C ILE A 33 -29.14 7.57 7.28
N PRO A 34 -28.08 6.84 6.88
CA PRO A 34 -28.04 6.19 5.57
C PRO A 34 -29.09 5.06 5.47
N SER A 35 -29.72 4.94 4.32
CA SER A 35 -30.57 3.80 3.97
C SER A 35 -29.75 2.51 3.81
N THR A 36 -30.41 1.35 3.88
CA THR A 36 -29.74 0.04 3.67
C THR A 36 -28.99 -0.04 2.34
N ARG A 37 -29.51 0.61 1.28
CA ARG A 37 -28.85 0.64 -0.04
C ARG A 37 -27.55 1.46 -0.01
N GLU A 38 -27.57 2.61 0.66
CA GLU A 38 -26.37 3.44 0.83
C GLU A 38 -25.33 2.75 1.72
N LEU A 39 -25.77 2.07 2.78
CA LEU A 39 -24.88 1.24 3.61
C LEU A 39 -24.20 0.14 2.79
N LEU A 40 -24.94 -0.54 1.90
CA LEU A 40 -24.37 -1.55 1.01
C LEU A 40 -23.35 -0.95 0.03
N GLN A 41 -23.61 0.24 -0.52
CA GLN A 41 -22.65 0.93 -1.40
C GLN A 41 -21.37 1.32 -0.65
N ILE A 42 -21.50 1.81 0.59
CA ILE A 42 -20.35 2.11 1.46
C ILE A 42 -19.56 0.83 1.71
N PHE A 43 -20.24 -0.27 2.01
CA PHE A 43 -19.60 -1.56 2.26
C PHE A 43 -18.89 -2.11 1.01
N GLU A 44 -19.46 -1.96 -0.19
CA GLU A 44 -18.83 -2.40 -1.44
C GLU A 44 -17.49 -1.70 -1.71
N ILE A 45 -17.35 -0.45 -1.27
CA ILE A 45 -16.10 0.31 -1.37
C ILE A 45 -15.16 -0.02 -0.21
N ALA A 46 -15.68 -0.12 1.01
CA ALA A 46 -14.89 -0.30 2.23
C ALA A 46 -14.32 -1.72 2.35
N ALA A 47 -15.08 -2.76 1.99
CA ALA A 47 -14.68 -4.15 2.18
C ALA A 47 -13.40 -4.52 1.41
N PRO A 48 -13.22 -4.16 0.12
CA PRO A 48 -11.97 -4.40 -0.58
C PRO A 48 -10.75 -3.71 0.06
N VAL A 49 -10.92 -2.48 0.54
CA VAL A 49 -9.85 -1.73 1.24
C VAL A 49 -9.52 -2.39 2.56
N PHE A 50 -10.54 -2.84 3.32
CA PHE A 50 -10.37 -3.56 4.57
C PHE A 50 -9.61 -4.87 4.38
N VAL A 51 -9.97 -5.67 3.37
CA VAL A 51 -9.23 -6.90 3.01
C VAL A 51 -7.78 -6.55 2.70
N THR A 52 -7.55 -5.52 1.90
CA THR A 52 -6.21 -5.10 1.50
C THR A 52 -5.34 -4.74 2.72
N MET A 53 -5.86 -3.95 3.65
CA MET A 53 -5.12 -3.56 4.85
C MET A 53 -4.92 -4.71 5.82
N THR A 54 -5.96 -5.52 6.04
CA THR A 54 -5.89 -6.69 6.92
C THR A 54 -4.87 -7.71 6.42
N SER A 55 -4.84 -7.99 5.11
CA SER A 55 -3.86 -8.89 4.49
C SER A 55 -2.42 -8.38 4.66
N LYS A 56 -2.16 -7.07 4.51
CA LYS A 56 -0.83 -6.50 4.77
C LYS A 56 -0.42 -6.68 6.23
N VAL A 57 -1.29 -6.29 7.16
CA VAL A 57 -1.02 -6.38 8.61
C VAL A 57 -0.78 -7.84 9.01
N ALA A 58 -1.63 -8.76 8.54
CA ALA A 58 -1.50 -10.18 8.80
C ALA A 58 -0.19 -10.75 8.23
N PHE A 59 0.23 -10.33 7.03
CA PHE A 59 1.49 -10.79 6.45
C PHE A 59 2.71 -10.36 7.28
N TYR A 60 2.76 -9.09 7.72
CA TYR A 60 3.84 -8.63 8.60
C TYR A 60 3.81 -9.30 9.98
N ALA A 61 2.63 -9.58 10.52
CA ALA A 61 2.47 -10.35 11.74
C ALA A 61 3.00 -11.79 11.58
N LEU A 62 2.76 -12.42 10.43
CA LEU A 62 3.30 -13.75 10.11
C LEU A 62 4.84 -13.74 9.99
N LEU A 63 5.42 -12.72 9.36
CA LEU A 63 6.89 -12.55 9.33
C LEU A 63 7.47 -12.45 10.75
N THR A 64 6.82 -11.67 11.61
CA THR A 64 7.21 -11.54 13.01
C THR A 64 7.07 -12.87 13.74
N TYR A 65 5.96 -13.57 13.55
CA TYR A 65 5.72 -14.89 14.13
C TYR A 65 6.78 -15.91 13.70
N SER A 66 7.15 -15.93 12.41
CA SER A 66 8.25 -16.76 11.90
C SER A 66 9.56 -16.42 12.59
N ALA A 67 9.91 -15.13 12.73
CA ALA A 67 11.12 -14.70 13.43
C ALA A 67 11.11 -15.08 14.93
N THR A 68 9.97 -14.97 15.59
CA THR A 68 9.79 -15.39 17.00
C THR A 68 10.11 -16.88 17.18
N SER A 69 9.66 -17.72 16.24
CA SER A 69 9.93 -19.17 16.30
C SER A 69 11.41 -19.55 16.15
N MET A 70 12.26 -18.62 15.66
CA MET A 70 13.70 -18.80 15.46
C MET A 70 14.55 -18.33 16.66
N GLY A 71 13.91 -17.93 17.77
CA GLY A 71 14.59 -17.52 19.00
C GLY A 71 14.70 -16.00 19.19
N ALA A 72 14.96 -15.60 20.43
CA ALA A 72 14.89 -14.20 20.87
C ALA A 72 15.86 -13.26 20.14
N ILE A 73 17.08 -13.71 19.85
CA ILE A 73 18.11 -12.90 19.16
C ILE A 73 17.67 -12.60 17.71
N THR A 74 17.15 -13.62 17.02
CA THR A 74 16.61 -13.49 15.65
C THR A 74 15.42 -12.54 15.62
N LEU A 75 14.50 -12.69 16.59
CA LEU A 75 13.36 -11.79 16.75
C LEU A 75 13.81 -10.35 16.99
N ALA A 76 14.78 -10.10 17.88
CA ALA A 76 15.28 -8.75 18.15
C ALA A 76 15.85 -8.10 16.88
N GLY A 77 16.64 -8.83 16.09
CA GLY A 77 17.18 -8.33 14.82
C GLY A 77 16.08 -8.03 13.80
N HIS A 78 15.09 -8.92 13.69
CA HIS A 78 13.90 -8.70 12.85
C HIS A 78 13.13 -7.45 13.27
N GLN A 79 12.89 -7.25 14.57
CA GLN A 79 12.14 -6.11 15.10
C GLN A 79 12.81 -4.78 14.77
N VAL A 80 14.14 -4.68 14.89
CA VAL A 80 14.85 -3.46 14.48
C VAL A 80 14.63 -3.21 12.99
N MET A 81 14.89 -4.20 12.14
CA MET A 81 14.84 -4.03 10.69
C MET A 81 13.42 -3.76 10.17
N VAL A 82 12.39 -4.42 10.71
CA VAL A 82 10.99 -4.22 10.28
C VAL A 82 10.45 -2.86 10.70
N ASN A 83 10.85 -2.33 11.87
CA ASN A 83 10.44 -1.00 12.31
C ASN A 83 11.06 0.10 11.42
N ILE A 84 12.34 -0.02 11.07
CA ILE A 84 12.97 0.89 10.11
C ILE A 84 12.28 0.77 8.74
N LEU A 85 11.98 -0.45 8.29
CA LEU A 85 11.23 -0.67 7.04
C LEU A 85 9.88 0.06 7.06
N CYS A 86 9.07 -0.12 8.10
CA CYS A 86 7.77 0.52 8.25
C CYS A 86 7.86 2.04 8.30
N MET A 87 8.90 2.60 8.93
CA MET A 87 9.14 4.05 8.91
C MET A 87 9.45 4.54 7.49
N CYS A 88 10.28 3.79 6.75
CA CYS A 88 10.65 4.11 5.38
C CYS A 88 9.46 4.01 4.40
N THR A 89 8.51 3.08 4.60
CA THR A 89 7.37 2.91 3.67
C THR A 89 6.43 4.11 3.62
N VAL A 90 6.41 4.94 4.67
CA VAL A 90 5.59 6.17 4.75
C VAL A 90 5.89 7.13 3.59
N TRP A 91 7.12 7.11 3.06
CA TRP A 91 7.52 7.96 1.94
C TRP A 91 6.79 7.64 0.62
N GLY A 92 6.18 6.47 0.50
CA GLY A 92 5.33 6.13 -0.65
C GLY A 92 3.91 6.72 -0.58
N GLU A 93 3.47 7.15 0.61
CA GLU A 93 2.10 7.61 0.83
C GLU A 93 1.74 8.88 0.02
N PRO A 94 2.62 9.91 -0.08
CA PRO A 94 2.34 11.07 -0.93
C PRO A 94 2.10 10.71 -2.40
N LEU A 95 2.75 9.66 -2.91
CA LEU A 95 2.55 9.20 -4.30
C LEU A 95 1.16 8.56 -4.48
N SER A 96 0.75 7.74 -3.52
CA SER A 96 -0.60 7.17 -3.49
C SER A 96 -1.67 8.26 -3.42
N GLN A 97 -1.48 9.25 -2.56
CA GLN A 97 -2.41 10.38 -2.41
C GLN A 97 -2.45 11.27 -3.66
N THR A 98 -1.31 11.47 -4.33
CA THR A 98 -1.25 12.18 -5.61
C THR A 98 -2.09 11.46 -6.67
N ALA A 99 -1.99 10.13 -6.78
CA ALA A 99 -2.84 9.35 -7.66
C ALA A 99 -4.32 9.52 -7.32
N GLN A 100 -4.70 9.35 -6.05
CA GLN A 100 -6.08 9.45 -5.58
C GLN A 100 -6.68 10.85 -5.69
N SER A 101 -5.86 11.90 -5.66
CA SER A 101 -6.35 13.29 -5.74
C SER A 101 -6.56 13.75 -7.18
N PHE A 102 -5.64 13.41 -8.10
CA PHE A 102 -5.66 13.96 -9.46
C PHE A 102 -6.22 13.01 -10.51
N MET A 103 -6.04 11.70 -10.35
CA MET A 103 -6.43 10.73 -11.36
C MET A 103 -7.95 10.56 -11.52
N PRO A 104 -8.80 10.68 -10.47
CA PRO A 104 -10.25 10.52 -10.66
C PRO A 104 -10.86 11.54 -11.64
N GLU A 105 -10.43 12.80 -11.60
CA GLU A 105 -10.87 13.84 -12.56
C GLU A 105 -10.46 13.48 -13.99
N MET A 106 -9.26 12.90 -14.17
CA MET A 106 -8.77 12.51 -15.49
C MET A 106 -9.49 11.27 -16.05
N ILE A 107 -10.00 10.38 -15.18
CA ILE A 107 -10.70 9.14 -15.58
C ILE A 107 -12.21 9.36 -15.73
N TYR A 108 -12.84 10.06 -14.79
CA TYR A 108 -14.30 10.19 -14.65
C TYR A 108 -14.83 11.63 -14.73
N GLY A 109 -13.95 12.63 -14.74
CA GLY A 109 -14.34 14.04 -14.74
C GLY A 109 -14.92 14.52 -16.06
N ALA A 110 -15.51 15.72 -16.05
CA ALA A 110 -16.12 16.32 -17.24
C ALA A 110 -15.08 16.55 -18.36
N ASN A 111 -13.82 16.81 -17.99
CA ASN A 111 -12.70 16.96 -18.91
C ASN A 111 -11.85 15.68 -19.00
N ARG A 112 -12.51 14.52 -19.07
CA ARG A 112 -11.88 13.18 -19.13
C ARG A 112 -10.72 13.15 -20.12
N ASN A 113 -9.55 12.71 -19.65
CA ASN A 113 -8.35 12.60 -20.47
C ASN A 113 -7.47 11.44 -19.98
N LEU A 114 -7.67 10.25 -20.57
CA LEU A 114 -6.92 9.05 -20.20
C LEU A 114 -5.44 9.14 -20.54
N MET A 115 -5.06 9.94 -21.54
CA MET A 115 -3.65 10.17 -21.86
C MET A 115 -2.94 10.89 -20.70
N LYS A 116 -3.57 11.92 -20.12
CA LYS A 116 -3.05 12.59 -18.92
C LYS A 116 -2.97 11.63 -17.73
N ALA A 117 -3.99 10.78 -17.53
CA ALA A 117 -3.96 9.78 -16.45
C ALA A 117 -2.79 8.79 -16.60
N ARG A 118 -2.50 8.32 -17.83
CA ARG A 118 -1.34 7.44 -18.12
C ARG A 118 -0.01 8.16 -17.89
N MET A 119 0.10 9.42 -18.30
CA MET A 119 1.31 10.23 -18.07
C MET A 119 1.55 10.48 -16.58
N LEU A 120 0.49 10.73 -15.81
CA LEU A 120 0.56 10.83 -14.35
C LEU A 120 1.02 9.50 -13.74
N LEU A 121 0.42 8.37 -14.13
CA LEU A 121 0.84 7.05 -13.64
C LEU A 121 2.33 6.79 -13.93
N LYS A 122 2.78 7.03 -15.17
CA LYS A 122 4.19 6.86 -15.54
C LYS A 122 5.11 7.72 -14.67
N SER A 123 4.75 8.98 -14.46
CA SER A 123 5.51 9.90 -13.61
C SER A 123 5.57 9.41 -12.17
N LEU A 124 4.45 8.97 -11.61
CA LEU A 124 4.37 8.43 -10.25
C LEU A 124 5.24 7.19 -10.05
N VAL A 125 5.26 6.26 -11.03
CA VAL A 125 6.12 5.07 -10.96
C VAL A 125 7.60 5.43 -11.04
N VAL A 126 7.98 6.39 -11.89
CA VAL A 126 9.37 6.87 -11.99
C VAL A 126 9.81 7.57 -10.70
N ILE A 127 8.99 8.47 -10.17
CA ILE A 127 9.26 9.14 -8.88
C ILE A 127 9.31 8.10 -7.75
N GLY A 128 8.42 7.10 -7.78
CA GLY A 128 8.43 5.97 -6.86
C GLY A 128 9.74 5.19 -6.88
N ALA A 129 10.30 4.92 -8.07
CA ALA A 129 11.58 4.23 -8.18
C ALA A 129 12.75 5.08 -7.63
N ILE A 130 12.75 6.39 -7.89
CA ILE A 130 13.77 7.32 -7.37
C ILE A 130 13.65 7.43 -5.84
N ALA A 131 12.44 7.59 -5.32
CA ALA A 131 12.17 7.63 -3.89
C ALA A 131 12.56 6.31 -3.21
N GLY A 132 12.23 5.17 -3.83
CA GLY A 132 12.58 3.84 -3.35
C GLY A 132 14.09 3.60 -3.32
N LEU A 133 14.81 4.05 -4.36
CA LEU A 133 16.28 4.02 -4.35
C LEU A 133 16.86 4.89 -3.24
N THR A 134 16.35 6.11 -3.09
CA THR A 134 16.85 7.08 -2.09
C THR A 134 16.62 6.57 -0.68
N VAL A 135 15.37 6.22 -0.36
CA VAL A 135 14.95 5.73 0.97
C VAL A 135 15.52 4.34 1.24
N GLY A 136 15.56 3.45 0.25
CA GLY A 136 16.17 2.13 0.38
C GLY A 136 17.66 2.23 0.69
N THR A 137 18.39 3.12 0.01
CA THR A 137 19.82 3.35 0.26
C THR A 137 20.04 3.94 1.65
N ALA A 138 19.36 5.04 1.99
CA ALA A 138 19.50 5.69 3.30
C ALA A 138 19.09 4.74 4.44
N GLY A 139 17.95 4.06 4.30
CA GLY A 139 17.43 3.09 5.27
C GLY A 139 18.32 1.85 5.44
N THR A 140 19.13 1.50 4.45
CA THR A 140 20.09 0.38 4.54
C THR A 140 21.44 0.82 5.12
N ILE A 141 21.93 2.00 4.74
CA ILE A 141 23.23 2.52 5.20
C ILE A 141 23.25 2.71 6.72
N VAL A 142 22.17 3.22 7.31
CA VAL A 142 22.08 3.51 8.75
C VAL A 142 22.25 2.23 9.61
N PRO A 143 21.46 1.16 9.46
CA PRO A 143 21.65 -0.08 10.22
C PRO A 143 22.91 -0.85 9.81
N TRP A 144 23.46 -0.62 8.61
CA TRP A 144 24.71 -1.23 8.19
C TRP A 144 25.93 -0.61 8.89
N LEU A 145 26.09 0.71 8.82
CA LEU A 145 27.27 1.42 9.34
C LEU A 145 27.14 1.82 10.81
N PHE A 146 25.92 2.07 11.28
CA PHE A 146 25.65 2.55 12.64
C PHE A 146 24.66 1.65 13.41
N PRO A 147 24.86 0.30 13.45
CA PRO A 147 23.93 -0.61 14.11
C PRO A 147 23.78 -0.35 15.62
N ARG A 148 24.81 0.25 16.25
CA ARG A 148 24.82 0.61 17.67
C ARG A 148 23.78 1.67 18.07
N LEU A 149 23.22 2.41 17.10
CA LEU A 149 22.09 3.30 17.34
C LEU A 149 20.82 2.54 17.77
N PHE A 150 20.71 1.27 17.39
CA PHE A 150 19.52 0.46 17.66
C PHE A 150 19.76 -0.56 18.77
N THR A 151 20.97 -1.12 18.87
CA THR A 151 21.28 -2.15 19.87
C THR A 151 22.78 -2.22 20.16
N ASN A 152 23.14 -2.53 21.41
CA ASN A 152 24.51 -2.83 21.80
C ASN A 152 24.86 -4.33 21.73
N ASP A 153 23.87 -5.19 21.47
CA ASP A 153 24.07 -6.64 21.38
C ASP A 153 24.59 -7.05 19.99
N GLN A 154 25.83 -7.53 19.93
CA GLN A 154 26.49 -7.91 18.70
C GLN A 154 25.83 -9.10 17.99
N MET A 155 25.19 -10.02 18.72
CA MET A 155 24.46 -11.14 18.11
C MET A 155 23.20 -10.64 17.38
N VAL A 156 22.56 -9.60 17.91
CA VAL A 156 21.41 -8.93 17.24
C VAL A 156 21.88 -8.20 15.99
N VAL A 157 23.00 -7.48 16.05
CA VAL A 157 23.61 -6.80 14.89
C VAL A 157 23.89 -7.79 13.75
N GLN A 158 24.42 -8.97 14.06
CA GLN A 158 24.65 -10.01 13.05
C GLN A 158 23.35 -10.45 12.37
N GLN A 159 22.23 -10.54 13.09
CA GLN A 159 20.93 -10.87 12.49
C GLN A 159 20.39 -9.75 11.60
N MET A 160 20.59 -8.49 12.00
CA MET A 160 20.26 -7.32 11.17
C MET A 160 21.03 -7.33 9.84
N HIS A 161 22.34 -7.60 9.89
CA HIS A 161 23.19 -7.59 8.70
C HIS A 161 22.86 -8.70 7.70
N LYS A 162 22.38 -9.86 8.16
CA LYS A 162 21.93 -10.97 7.31
C LYS A 162 20.76 -10.63 6.39
N VAL A 163 20.01 -9.57 6.69
CA VAL A 163 18.78 -9.21 5.97
C VAL A 163 18.88 -7.90 5.19
N LEU A 164 20.04 -7.23 5.18
CA LEU A 164 20.21 -5.93 4.51
C LEU A 164 19.86 -5.97 3.01
N ILE A 165 20.28 -7.02 2.31
CA ILE A 165 20.01 -7.18 0.86
C ILE A 165 18.50 -7.35 0.57
N PRO A 166 17.79 -8.31 1.19
CA PRO A 166 16.36 -8.42 0.96
C PRO A 166 15.59 -7.20 1.51
N TYR A 167 16.04 -6.58 2.60
CA TYR A 167 15.50 -5.32 3.11
C TYR A 167 15.56 -4.19 2.05
N PHE A 168 16.74 -3.96 1.45
CA PHE A 168 16.93 -2.96 0.40
C PHE A 168 16.03 -3.27 -0.81
N THR A 169 16.02 -4.53 -1.25
CA THR A 169 15.25 -4.97 -2.42
C THR A 169 13.74 -4.80 -2.21
N ALA A 170 13.24 -5.01 -0.99
CA ALA A 170 11.85 -4.77 -0.63
C ALA A 170 11.52 -3.27 -0.59
N LEU A 171 12.38 -2.44 0.00
CA LEU A 171 12.17 -1.00 0.08
C LEU A 171 12.25 -0.30 -1.28
N PHE A 172 13.16 -0.73 -2.15
CA PHE A 172 13.35 -0.14 -3.47
C PHE A 172 12.04 -0.08 -4.27
N VAL A 173 11.24 -1.15 -4.24
CA VAL A 173 9.99 -1.22 -5.01
C VAL A 173 8.79 -0.61 -4.27
N THR A 174 8.87 -0.44 -2.95
CA THR A 174 7.71 -0.12 -2.09
C THR A 174 7.03 1.21 -2.46
N PRO A 175 7.73 2.34 -2.67
CA PRO A 175 7.06 3.58 -3.06
C PRO A 175 6.34 3.48 -4.41
N SER A 176 6.89 2.73 -5.37
CA SER A 176 6.20 2.43 -6.63
C SER A 176 4.95 1.60 -6.41
N VAL A 177 4.99 0.57 -5.55
CA VAL A 177 3.80 -0.20 -5.17
C VAL A 177 2.72 0.71 -4.60
N HIS A 178 3.07 1.63 -3.69
CA HIS A 178 2.10 2.57 -3.12
C HIS A 178 1.46 3.45 -4.19
N SER A 179 2.24 3.93 -5.17
CA SER A 179 1.70 4.72 -6.27
C SER A 179 0.71 3.93 -7.15
N LEU A 180 1.00 2.65 -7.41
CA LEU A 180 0.15 1.77 -8.21
C LEU A 180 -1.15 1.40 -7.46
N GLU A 181 -1.06 1.08 -6.17
CA GLU A 181 -2.23 0.83 -5.33
C GLU A 181 -3.10 2.09 -5.21
N GLY A 182 -2.47 3.27 -5.06
CA GLY A 182 -3.17 4.55 -5.09
C GLY A 182 -3.88 4.80 -6.43
N ALA A 183 -3.28 4.44 -7.55
CA ALA A 183 -3.92 4.53 -8.87
C ALA A 183 -5.09 3.55 -9.02
N LEU A 184 -4.97 2.31 -8.52
CA LEU A 184 -6.08 1.34 -8.50
C LEU A 184 -7.25 1.85 -7.64
N LEU A 185 -6.97 2.45 -6.48
CA LEU A 185 -7.96 3.10 -5.62
C LEU A 185 -8.62 4.28 -6.35
N ALA A 186 -7.82 5.16 -6.96
CA ALA A 186 -8.29 6.34 -7.69
C ALA A 186 -9.24 5.97 -8.84
N GLY A 187 -8.91 4.91 -9.56
CA GLY A 187 -9.73 4.38 -10.63
C GLY A 187 -10.80 3.38 -10.19
N ARG A 188 -11.04 3.20 -8.89
CA ARG A 188 -12.08 2.31 -8.33
C ARG A 188 -12.00 0.85 -8.79
N ASP A 189 -10.81 0.35 -9.16
CA ASP A 189 -10.61 -1.08 -9.45
C ASP A 189 -10.34 -1.86 -8.14
N LEU A 190 -11.27 -1.69 -7.19
CA LEU A 190 -11.11 -2.14 -5.80
C LEU A 190 -11.17 -3.66 -5.68
N ARG A 191 -11.99 -4.31 -6.50
CA ARG A 191 -12.12 -5.77 -6.53
C ARG A 191 -10.81 -6.42 -6.95
N TYR A 192 -10.15 -5.90 -7.99
CA TYR A 192 -8.83 -6.40 -8.39
C TYR A 192 -7.80 -6.18 -7.29
N LEU A 193 -7.79 -4.97 -6.70
CA LEU A 193 -6.87 -4.63 -5.62
C LEU A 193 -6.96 -5.61 -4.44
N SER A 194 -8.17 -5.92 -3.97
CA SER A 194 -8.36 -6.84 -2.84
C SER A 194 -8.07 -8.29 -3.20
N GLN A 195 -8.46 -8.75 -4.39
CA GLN A 195 -8.19 -10.11 -4.85
C GLN A 195 -6.68 -10.35 -5.05
N SER A 196 -5.99 -9.40 -5.69
CA SER A 196 -4.54 -9.45 -5.88
C SER A 196 -3.80 -9.47 -4.53
N MET A 197 -4.21 -8.61 -3.59
CA MET A 197 -3.63 -8.60 -2.25
C MET A 197 -3.89 -9.92 -1.50
N GLY A 198 -5.11 -10.45 -1.56
CA GLY A 198 -5.48 -11.74 -0.97
C GLY A 198 -4.64 -12.88 -1.54
N ALA A 199 -4.45 -12.91 -2.87
CA ALA A 199 -3.58 -13.90 -3.52
C ALA A 199 -2.12 -13.77 -3.07
N CYS A 200 -1.57 -12.54 -3.04
CA CYS A 200 -0.22 -12.30 -2.54
C CYS A 200 -0.06 -12.75 -1.09
N PHE A 201 -1.05 -12.48 -0.24
CA PHE A 201 -1.07 -12.92 1.15
C PHE A 201 -1.11 -14.45 1.29
N CYS A 202 -1.98 -15.13 0.55
CA CYS A 202 -2.09 -16.59 0.60
C CYS A 202 -0.80 -17.26 0.11
N VAL A 203 -0.27 -16.82 -1.02
CA VAL A 203 0.99 -17.36 -1.57
C VAL A 203 2.16 -17.06 -0.63
N GLY A 204 2.26 -15.82 -0.12
CA GLY A 204 3.30 -15.44 0.82
C GLY A 204 3.24 -16.24 2.12
N THR A 205 2.04 -16.46 2.66
CA THR A 205 1.82 -17.31 3.85
C THR A 205 2.27 -18.74 3.60
N PHE A 206 1.88 -19.32 2.46
CA PHE A 206 2.31 -20.66 2.07
C PHE A 206 3.84 -20.77 1.98
N LEU A 207 4.50 -19.78 1.35
CA LEU A 207 5.97 -19.73 1.27
C LEU A 207 6.63 -19.61 2.65
N LEU A 208 6.07 -18.81 3.56
CA LEU A 208 6.59 -18.70 4.94
C LEU A 208 6.48 -20.01 5.71
N LEU A 209 5.38 -20.76 5.53
CA LEU A 209 5.20 -22.08 6.13
C LEU A 209 6.26 -23.07 5.60
N LEU A 210 6.49 -23.10 4.28
CA LEU A 210 7.52 -23.95 3.68
C LEU A 210 8.94 -23.63 4.17
N VAL A 211 9.27 -22.34 4.31
CA VAL A 211 10.58 -21.90 4.80
C VAL A 211 10.78 -22.30 6.26
N ARG A 212 9.74 -22.21 7.08
CA ARG A 212 9.77 -22.60 8.49
C ARG A 212 10.13 -24.07 8.64
N ASP A 213 9.42 -24.95 7.95
CA ASP A 213 9.54 -26.40 8.13
C ASP A 213 10.88 -26.95 7.62
N LYS A 214 11.49 -26.32 6.61
CA LYS A 214 12.70 -26.85 5.95
C LYS A 214 14.00 -26.16 6.33
N PHE A 215 14.01 -24.84 6.56
CA PHE A 215 15.26 -24.07 6.57
C PHE A 215 15.37 -23.02 7.69
N SER A 216 14.32 -22.78 8.48
CA SER A 216 14.29 -21.90 9.68
C SER A 216 15.29 -20.71 9.63
N SER A 217 15.24 -19.94 8.54
CA SER A 217 16.23 -18.89 8.24
C SER A 217 15.54 -17.54 8.10
N LEU A 218 15.99 -16.57 8.90
CA LEU A 218 15.48 -15.20 8.85
C LEU A 218 15.67 -14.57 7.46
N THR A 219 16.82 -14.79 6.82
CA THR A 219 17.09 -14.27 5.47
C THR A 219 16.07 -14.78 4.45
N LEU A 220 15.65 -16.05 4.55
CA LEU A 220 14.63 -16.60 3.66
C LEU A 220 13.24 -15.97 3.93
N CYS A 221 12.86 -15.75 5.19
CA CYS A 221 11.62 -15.01 5.51
C CYS A 221 11.62 -13.61 4.88
N TRP A 222 12.75 -12.91 4.91
CA TRP A 222 12.89 -11.61 4.27
C TRP A 222 12.86 -11.69 2.73
N TRP A 223 13.35 -12.75 2.12
CA TRP A 223 13.15 -12.98 0.69
C TRP A 223 11.69 -13.27 0.34
N VAL A 224 10.93 -13.90 1.23
CA VAL A 224 9.47 -14.02 1.05
C VAL A 224 8.78 -12.65 1.12
N LEU A 225 9.26 -11.73 1.97
CA LEU A 225 8.81 -10.33 1.95
C LEU A 225 9.15 -9.63 0.63
N VAL A 226 10.35 -9.82 0.09
CA VAL A 226 10.73 -9.31 -1.24
C VAL A 226 9.76 -9.83 -2.29
N PHE A 227 9.53 -11.14 -2.33
CA PHE A 227 8.60 -11.76 -3.26
C PHE A 227 7.19 -11.17 -3.13
N PHE A 228 6.70 -10.97 -1.90
CA PHE A 228 5.41 -10.34 -1.64
C PHE A 228 5.32 -8.91 -2.21
N GLN A 229 6.34 -8.08 -1.98
CA GLN A 229 6.37 -6.69 -2.48
C GLN A 229 6.47 -6.62 -4.02
N TRP A 230 7.32 -7.44 -4.62
CA TRP A 230 7.49 -7.48 -6.06
C TRP A 230 6.30 -8.10 -6.80
N SER A 231 5.62 -9.07 -6.19
CA SER A 231 4.37 -9.63 -6.72
C SER A 231 3.28 -8.57 -6.77
N ARG A 232 3.14 -7.78 -5.70
CA ARG A 232 2.22 -6.63 -5.66
C ARG A 232 2.55 -5.60 -6.73
N PHE A 233 3.82 -5.27 -6.88
CA PHE A 233 4.28 -4.35 -7.94
C PHE A 233 3.92 -4.87 -9.33
N GLY A 234 4.33 -6.10 -9.65
CA GLY A 234 4.11 -6.71 -10.96
C GLY A 234 2.63 -6.84 -11.30
N SER A 235 1.82 -7.35 -10.36
CA SER A 235 0.37 -7.51 -10.53
C SER A 235 -0.32 -6.16 -10.75
N ALA A 236 -0.06 -5.17 -9.88
CA ALA A 236 -0.70 -3.86 -10.01
C ALA A 236 -0.27 -3.13 -11.28
N LEU A 237 1.01 -3.18 -11.63
CA LEU A 237 1.54 -2.59 -12.86
C LEU A 237 0.90 -3.24 -14.07
N GLN A 238 0.92 -4.58 -14.16
CA GLN A 238 0.32 -5.34 -15.25
C GLN A 238 -1.16 -4.97 -15.45
N ARG A 239 -1.93 -4.84 -14.35
CA ARG A 239 -3.35 -4.46 -14.44
C ARG A 239 -3.53 -3.05 -14.99
N LEU A 240 -2.73 -2.10 -14.53
CA LEU A 240 -2.83 -0.69 -14.91
C LEU A 240 -2.34 -0.42 -16.34
N VAL A 241 -1.37 -1.20 -16.84
CA VAL A 241 -0.88 -1.10 -18.22
C VAL A 241 -1.64 -1.98 -19.21
N SER A 242 -2.51 -2.87 -18.73
CA SER A 242 -3.28 -3.77 -19.60
C SER A 242 -4.17 -2.98 -20.56
N PRO A 243 -4.27 -3.38 -21.85
CA PRO A 243 -5.22 -2.81 -22.80
C PRO A 243 -6.67 -2.89 -22.33
N THR A 244 -7.01 -3.92 -21.54
CA THR A 244 -8.33 -4.10 -20.93
C THR A 244 -8.49 -3.40 -19.59
N GLY A 245 -7.44 -2.74 -19.10
CA GLY A 245 -7.41 -2.03 -17.82
C GLY A 245 -8.06 -0.64 -17.88
N MET A 246 -8.31 -0.07 -16.70
CA MET A 246 -9.06 1.19 -16.52
C MET A 246 -8.52 2.39 -17.32
N LEU A 247 -7.21 2.41 -17.58
CA LEU A 247 -6.55 3.54 -18.25
C LEU A 247 -6.59 3.41 -19.76
N TYR A 248 -6.86 2.21 -20.30
CA TYR A 248 -6.80 1.90 -21.73
C TYR A 248 -8.16 1.56 -22.32
N ASN A 249 -9.08 1.04 -21.53
CA ASN A 249 -10.44 0.74 -21.94
C ASN A 249 -11.39 1.90 -21.61
N GLU A 250 -11.92 2.56 -22.63
CA GLU A 250 -12.84 3.69 -22.45
C GLU A 250 -14.17 3.30 -21.79
N ASN A 251 -14.56 2.04 -21.91
CA ASN A 251 -15.82 1.47 -21.39
C ASN A 251 -15.65 0.77 -20.04
N PHE A 252 -14.46 0.83 -19.42
CA PHE A 252 -14.11 0.04 -18.23
C PHE A 252 -15.11 0.15 -17.07
N ASN A 253 -15.70 1.33 -16.88
CA ASN A 253 -16.65 1.63 -15.80
C ASN A 253 -17.91 2.35 -16.31
N GLN A 254 -18.30 2.14 -17.57
CA GLN A 254 -19.65 2.53 -17.97
C GLN A 254 -20.63 1.67 -17.14
N PRO A 255 -21.52 2.26 -16.33
CA PRO A 255 -22.67 1.51 -15.89
C PRO A 255 -23.37 1.02 -17.16
N GLU A 256 -23.78 -0.25 -17.20
CA GLU A 256 -24.85 -0.65 -18.11
C GLU A 256 -25.89 0.46 -18.06
N GLN A 257 -26.08 1.17 -19.17
CA GLN A 257 -27.16 2.14 -19.26
C GLN A 257 -28.42 1.32 -19.00
N VAL A 258 -28.91 1.36 -17.76
CA VAL A 258 -30.30 1.05 -17.47
C VAL A 258 -31.05 1.99 -18.38
N LYS A 259 -31.58 1.42 -19.47
CA LYS A 259 -32.62 2.02 -20.30
C LYS A 259 -33.75 2.40 -19.35
N VAL A 260 -33.66 3.57 -18.73
CA VAL A 260 -34.83 4.26 -18.22
C VAL A 260 -35.54 4.71 -19.48
N LYS A 261 -36.41 3.83 -19.98
CA LYS A 261 -37.47 4.22 -20.90
C LYS A 261 -38.16 5.41 -20.25
N ALA A 262 -38.03 6.57 -20.87
CA ALA A 262 -38.95 7.67 -20.64
C ALA A 262 -40.37 7.12 -20.88
N THR A 263 -41.17 7.13 -19.82
CA THR A 263 -42.63 7.01 -19.89
C THR A 263 -43.18 8.26 -19.24
#